data_AF-A0A9D4DLC0-F1
#
_entry.id   AF-A0A9D4DLC0-F1
#
_cell.length_a   1.000
_cell.length_b   1.000
_cell.length_c   1.000
_cell.angle_alpha   90.00
_cell.angle_beta   90.00
_cell.angle_gamma   90.00
#
_symmetry.space_group_name_H-M   'P 1'
#
loop_
_entity.id
_entity.type
_entity.pdbx_description
1 polymer ?
#
loop_
_entity_poly.entity_id
_entity_poly.type
_entity_poly.pdbx_seq_one_letter_code
_entity_poly.pdbx_strand_id
1 'polypeptide(L)'
;MLQEFTTDEGPSFDNLVLAGLRNGQYTPCNEGQGAAVCSLHEPIQAHEGAVMCLESCLNVSDSGKLLLSGGTDQYVKLERKKLFVNVTLVIKHGGVILCIDMSILYL
;
A
#
# COMPACT_ATOMS: atom_id res chain seq x y z
N MET A 1 -2.99 16.60 34.49
CA MET A 1 -4.27 16.55 33.76
C MET A 1 -3.92 16.77 32.29
N LEU A 2 -3.69 15.68 31.56
CA LEU A 2 -3.39 15.72 30.13
C LEU A 2 -4.67 15.31 29.40
N GLN A 3 -5.07 16.14 28.45
CA GLN A 3 -6.28 15.99 27.65
C GLN A 3 -6.05 14.85 26.64
N GLU A 4 -6.87 13.81 26.72
CA GLU A 4 -6.86 12.69 25.77
C GLU A 4 -7.35 13.20 24.40
N PHE A 5 -6.49 13.10 23.39
CA PHE A 5 -6.88 13.23 21.99
C PHE A 5 -7.43 11.89 21.55
N THR A 6 -8.65 11.89 21.00
CA THR A 6 -9.31 10.73 20.43
C THR A 6 -8.42 10.04 19.40
N THR A 7 -8.30 8.72 19.51
CA THR A 7 -7.58 7.83 18.60
C THR A 7 -8.24 7.82 17.23
N ASP A 8 -7.79 8.68 16.31
CA ASP A 8 -7.99 8.44 14.89
C ASP A 8 -6.96 7.39 14.45
N GLU A 9 -7.33 6.13 14.62
CA GLU A 9 -6.63 4.98 14.05
C GLU A 9 -6.70 5.11 12.53
N GLY A 10 -5.67 5.69 11.91
CA GLY A 10 -5.51 5.63 10.46
C GLY A 10 -5.54 4.18 9.99
N PRO A 11 -6.04 3.88 8.77
CA PRO A 11 -6.25 2.50 8.36
C PRO A 11 -4.95 1.71 8.32
N SER A 12 -4.90 0.61 9.08
CA SER A 12 -3.94 -0.47 8.82
C SER A 12 -4.33 -1.17 7.53
N PHE A 13 -3.38 -1.76 6.81
CA PHE A 13 -3.70 -2.51 5.59
C PHE A 13 -4.34 -3.89 5.86
N ASP A 14 -4.67 -4.19 7.11
CA ASP A 14 -5.21 -5.47 7.52
C ASP A 14 -6.63 -5.62 6.95
N ASN A 15 -6.87 -6.74 6.26
CA ASN A 15 -8.14 -7.03 5.56
C ASN A 15 -8.57 -6.01 4.48
N LEU A 16 -7.63 -5.22 3.95
CA LEU A 16 -7.90 -4.32 2.82
C LEU A 16 -7.59 -4.97 1.47
N VAL A 17 -8.48 -4.71 0.51
CA VAL A 17 -8.23 -4.86 -0.93
C VAL A 17 -7.66 -3.55 -1.43
N LEU A 18 -6.63 -3.59 -2.26
CA LEU A 18 -5.99 -2.39 -2.79
C LEU A 18 -6.25 -2.27 -4.28
N ALA A 19 -6.70 -1.09 -4.70
CA ALA A 19 -6.95 -0.80 -6.11
C ALA A 19 -5.95 0.25 -6.62
N GLY A 20 -5.12 -0.13 -7.60
CA GLY A 20 -4.23 0.80 -8.29
C GLY A 20 -4.99 1.70 -9.27
N LEU A 21 -4.62 2.98 -9.34
CA LEU A 21 -5.26 3.99 -10.16
C LEU A 21 -4.31 4.51 -11.26
N ARG A 22 -4.90 5.02 -12.35
CA ARG A 22 -4.14 5.55 -13.50
C ARG A 22 -3.39 6.85 -13.21
N ASN A 23 -3.75 7.54 -12.13
CA ASN A 23 -3.11 8.79 -11.68
C ASN A 23 -1.93 8.55 -10.71
N GLY A 24 -1.49 7.30 -10.55
CA GLY A 24 -0.40 6.93 -9.65
C GLY A 24 -0.77 6.83 -8.18
N GLN A 25 -2.07 6.86 -7.89
CA GLN A 25 -2.57 6.57 -6.55
C GLN A 25 -2.97 5.10 -6.44
N TYR A 26 -3.10 4.63 -5.20
CA TYR A 26 -3.89 3.45 -4.91
C TYR A 26 -4.88 3.76 -3.79
N THR A 27 -6.03 3.11 -3.82
CA THR A 27 -7.07 3.29 -2.80
C THR A 27 -7.22 2.03 -1.96
N PRO A 28 -7.18 2.14 -0.62
CA PRO A 28 -7.53 1.05 0.27
C PRO A 28 -9.04 0.84 0.34
N CYS A 29 -9.48 -0.40 0.13
CA CYS A 29 -10.88 -0.77 0.10
C CYS A 29 -11.15 -1.85 1.14
N ASN A 30 -12.25 -1.72 1.88
CA ASN A 30 -12.72 -2.82 2.72
C ASN A 30 -13.45 -3.83 1.85
N GLU A 31 -13.17 -5.11 2.04
CA GLU A 31 -14.00 -6.18 1.47
C GLU A 31 -15.20 -6.43 2.40
N GLY A 32 -16.40 -6.05 1.96
CA GLY A 32 -17.64 -6.33 2.69
C GLY A 32 -18.56 -7.21 1.85
N GLN A 33 -19.11 -8.29 2.42
CA GLN A 33 -20.20 -9.13 1.87
C GLN A 33 -20.29 -9.22 0.32
N GLY A 34 -19.16 -9.47 -0.37
CA GLY A 34 -19.11 -9.68 -1.82
C GLY A 34 -18.81 -8.45 -2.69
N ALA A 35 -18.53 -7.27 -2.11
CA ALA A 35 -18.08 -6.09 -2.85
C ALA A 35 -17.01 -5.30 -2.08
N ALA A 36 -15.96 -4.87 -2.79
CA ALA A 36 -14.96 -3.96 -2.24
C ALA A 36 -15.52 -2.53 -2.19
N VAL A 37 -15.48 -1.90 -1.02
CA VAL A 37 -15.90 -0.50 -0.80
C VAL A 37 -14.67 0.36 -0.58
N CYS A 38 -14.30 1.12 -1.61
CA CYS A 38 -13.08 1.95 -1.63
C CYS A 38 -13.29 3.37 -1.09
N SER A 39 -14.54 3.80 -0.87
CA SER A 39 -14.89 5.18 -0.52
C SER A 39 -14.56 5.58 0.92
N LEU A 40 -14.09 4.63 1.74
CA LEU A 40 -13.85 4.84 3.17
C LEU A 40 -12.44 5.36 3.48
N HIS A 41 -11.52 5.32 2.51
CA HIS A 41 -10.14 5.73 2.73
C HIS A 41 -9.66 6.67 1.64
N GLU A 42 -8.88 7.66 2.05
CA GLU A 42 -8.23 8.58 1.13
C GLU A 42 -7.24 7.83 0.22
N PRO A 43 -7.22 8.14 -1.09
CA PRO A 43 -6.21 7.61 -2.01
C PRO A 43 -4.80 7.98 -1.56
N ILE A 44 -3.87 7.05 -1.71
CA ILE A 44 -2.47 7.23 -1.33
C ILE A 44 -1.67 7.46 -2.60
N GLN A 45 -0.94 8.58 -2.67
CA GLN A 45 -0.03 8.87 -3.78
C GLN A 45 1.20 7.97 -3.69
N ALA A 46 1.30 7.02 -4.63
CA ALA A 46 2.43 6.11 -4.72
C ALA A 46 3.38 6.50 -5.84
N HIS A 47 2.89 6.62 -7.07
CA HIS A 47 3.71 6.82 -8.28
C HIS A 47 3.43 8.15 -8.97
N GLU A 48 4.34 8.61 -9.84
CA GLU A 48 4.12 9.79 -10.70
C GLU A 48 3.40 9.44 -12.02
N GLY A 49 2.91 8.21 -12.15
CA GLY A 49 2.15 7.70 -13.29
C GLY A 49 1.37 6.45 -12.91
N ALA A 50 0.68 5.82 -13.86
CA ALA A 50 -0.24 4.71 -13.58
C ALA A 50 0.42 3.61 -12.75
N VAL A 51 -0.28 3.16 -11.71
CA VAL A 51 0.14 2.00 -10.93
C VAL A 51 -0.32 0.75 -11.69
N MET A 52 0.64 -0.08 -12.06
CA MET A 52 0.43 -1.22 -12.97
C MET A 52 0.32 -2.54 -12.21
N CYS A 53 0.98 -2.63 -11.05
CA CYS A 53 0.91 -3.81 -10.19
C CYS A 53 1.01 -3.39 -8.72
N LEU A 54 0.24 -4.08 -7.88
CA LEU A 54 0.25 -3.96 -6.42
C LEU A 54 0.30 -5.36 -5.83
N GLU A 55 1.15 -5.55 -4.84
CA GLU A 55 1.20 -6.76 -4.02
C GLU A 55 1.25 -6.38 -2.55
N SER A 56 0.45 -7.06 -1.73
CA SER A 56 0.48 -6.88 -0.27
C SER A 56 0.97 -8.18 0.36
N CYS A 57 1.99 -8.09 1.22
CA CYS A 57 2.52 -9.25 1.89
C CYS A 57 2.47 -9.09 3.41
N LEU A 58 2.10 -10.19 4.07
CA LEU A 58 2.14 -10.30 5.52
C LEU A 58 3.60 -10.30 5.95
N ASN A 59 3.97 -9.36 6.82
CA ASN A 59 5.27 -9.44 7.46
C ASN A 59 5.19 -10.47 8.60
N VAL A 60 6.14 -11.42 8.65
CA VAL A 60 6.16 -12.51 9.64
C VAL A 60 6.41 -11.98 11.07
N SER A 61 6.92 -10.76 11.20
CA SER A 61 7.00 -10.08 12.49
C SER A 61 5.78 -9.19 12.71
N ASP A 62 5.24 -9.09 13.94
CA ASP A 62 4.08 -8.31 14.46
C ASP A 62 4.07 -6.81 14.11
N SER A 63 4.35 -6.47 12.86
CA SER A 63 4.94 -5.21 12.44
C SER A 63 4.21 -4.58 11.25
N GLY A 64 3.04 -5.12 10.90
CA GLY A 64 2.16 -4.65 9.85
C GLY A 64 2.47 -5.23 8.46
N LYS A 65 1.51 -5.11 7.54
CA LYS A 65 1.68 -5.49 6.13
C LYS A 65 2.67 -4.59 5.41
N LEU A 66 3.43 -5.19 4.50
CA LEU A 66 4.23 -4.49 3.50
C LEU A 66 3.44 -4.39 2.21
N LEU A 67 3.53 -3.23 1.57
CA LEU A 67 3.00 -3.01 0.23
C LEU A 67 4.16 -2.89 -0.76
N LEU A 68 4.09 -3.62 -1.86
CA LEU A 68 4.88 -3.33 -3.05
C LEU A 68 4.00 -2.84 -4.17
N SER A 69 4.46 -1.80 -4.85
CA SER A 69 3.81 -1.24 -6.02
C SER A 69 4.83 -0.98 -7.12
N GLY A 70 4.38 -1.15 -8.36
CA GLY A 70 5.15 -0.87 -9.56
C GLY A 70 4.32 -0.04 -10.53
N GLY A 71 4.95 0.90 -11.21
CA GLY A 71 4.25 1.86 -12.07
C GLY A 71 4.96 2.19 -13.38
N THR A 72 4.30 3.05 -14.16
CA THR A 72 4.85 3.61 -15.41
C THR A 72 5.99 4.61 -15.18
N ASP A 73 6.17 5.06 -13.95
CA ASP A 73 7.29 5.91 -13.52
C ASP A 73 8.61 5.14 -13.38
N GLN A 74 8.61 3.84 -13.69
CA GLN A 74 9.78 2.95 -13.66
C GLN A 74 10.33 2.69 -12.26
N TYR A 75 9.53 2.94 -11.22
CA TYR A 75 9.90 2.65 -9.85
C TYR A 75 9.14 1.44 -9.33
N VAL A 76 9.82 0.66 -8.49
CA VAL A 76 9.19 -0.20 -7.49
C VAL A 76 9.24 0.54 -6.17
N LYS A 77 8.09 0.66 -5.49
CA LYS A 77 7.99 1.30 -4.18
C LYS A 77 7.54 0.27 -3.17
N LEU A 78 8.33 0.13 -2.12
CA LEU A 78 7.99 -0.69 -0.95
C LEU A 78 7.56 0.28 0.14
N GLU A 79 6.30 0.19 0.55
CA GLU A 79 5.71 1.03 1.57
C GLU A 79 5.34 0.19 2.80
N ARG A 80 5.74 0.69 3.96
CA ARG A 80 5.19 0.23 5.24
C ARG A 80 4.52 1.41 5.92
N LYS A 81 3.21 1.29 6.17
CA LYS A 81 2.53 2.16 7.12
C LYS A 81 2.54 1.51 8.50
N LYS A 82 3.35 2.07 9.39
CA LYS A 82 3.17 1.91 10.83
C LYS A 82 2.74 3.26 11.38
N LEU A 83 1.98 3.25 12.49
CA LEU A 83 1.64 4.45 13.25
C LEU A 83 2.83 5.43 13.28
N PHE A 84 2.62 6.61 12.68
CA PHE A 84 3.57 7.74 12.61
C PHE A 84 4.85 7.58 11.75
N VAL A 85 5.07 6.44 11.08
CA VAL A 85 6.26 6.24 10.23
C VAL A 85 5.90 5.59 8.89
N ASN A 86 6.08 6.35 7.81
CA ASN A 86 6.11 5.83 6.45
C ASN A 86 7.57 5.49 6.12
N VAL A 87 7.86 4.20 5.90
CA VAL A 87 9.13 3.79 5.29
C VAL A 87 8.86 3.49 3.84
N THR A 88 9.54 4.22 2.96
CA THR A 88 9.49 3.99 1.52
C THR A 88 10.88 3.63 1.02
N LEU A 89 11.05 2.41 0.51
CA LEU A 89 12.21 2.06 -0.31
C LEU A 89 11.80 2.19 -1.77
N VAL A 90 12.63 2.87 -2.57
CA VAL A 90 12.37 3.15 -3.98
C VAL A 90 13.48 2.53 -4.81
N ILE A 91 13.12 1.63 -5.72
CA ILE A 91 14.06 0.96 -6.63
C ILE A 91 13.74 1.40 -8.05
N LYS A 92 14.74 1.92 -8.76
CA LYS A 92 14.60 2.38 -10.14
C LYS A 92 14.87 1.24 -11.13
N HIS A 93 14.03 1.11 -12.14
CA HIS A 93 14.23 0.25 -13.30
C HIS A 93 14.37 1.07 -14.58
N GLY A 94 14.78 0.41 -15.68
CA GLY A 94 14.95 1.04 -16.99
C GLY A 94 13.68 1.09 -17.85
N GLY A 95 12.52 0.77 -17.28
CA GLY A 95 11.26 0.65 -18.00
C GLY A 95 10.07 0.49 -17.07
N VAL A 96 8.88 0.43 -17.67
CA VAL A 96 7.61 0.27 -16.95
C VAL A 96 7.61 -1.05 -16.18
N ILE A 97 7.21 -1.01 -14.92
CA ILE A 97 6.99 -2.21 -14.13
C ILE A 97 5.57 -2.70 -14.41
N LEU A 98 5.44 -3.91 -14.95
CA LEU A 98 4.13 -4.46 -15.32
C LEU A 98 3.59 -5.45 -14.30
N CYS A 99 4.48 -6.13 -13.59
CA CYS A 99 4.14 -7.08 -12.55
C CYS A 99 5.26 -7.13 -11.51
N ILE A 100 4.87 -7.41 -10.28
CA ILE A 100 5.75 -7.74 -9.18
C ILE A 100 5.14 -8.99 -8.56
N ASP A 101 5.98 -9.94 -8.19
CA ASP A 101 5.56 -11.10 -7.41
C ASP A 101 6.57 -11.25 -6.27
N MET A 102 6.07 -11.53 -5.08
CA MET A 102 6.91 -11.73 -3.91
C MET A 102 6.88 -13.20 -3.51
N SER A 103 8.03 -13.84 -3.58
CA SER A 103 8.18 -15.19 -3.06
C SER A 103 8.35 -15.16 -1.54
N ILE A 104 7.49 -15.92 -0.85
CA ILE A 104 7.52 -16.12 0.61
C ILE A 104 8.76 -16.92 1.05
N LEU A 105 9.50 -17.53 0.12
CA LEU A 105 10.67 -18.37 0.44
C LEU A 105 11.87 -17.62 1.05
N TYR A 106 11.83 -16.29 1.11
CA TYR A 106 12.93 -15.46 1.59
C TYR A 106 12.54 -14.45 2.69
N LEU A 107 11.36 -14.61 3.30
CA LEU A 107 10.89 -13.80 4.43
C LEU A 107 10.92 -14.56 5.76
#